data_AF-A0A8M1KAV9-F1
#
_entry.id   AF-A0A8M1KAV9-F1
#
_cell.length_a   1.000
_cell.length_b   1.000
_cell.length_c   1.000
_cell.angle_alpha   90.00
_cell.angle_beta   90.00
_cell.angle_gamma   90.00
#
_symmetry.space_group_name_H-M   'P 1'
#
loop_
_entity.id
_entity.type
_entity.pdbx_description
1 polymer ?
#
loop_
_entity_poly.entity_id
_entity_poly.type
_entity_poly.pdbx_seq_one_letter_code
_entity_poly.pdbx_strand_id
1 'polypeptide(L)'
;MGLGLGQDAGDPGDVKMGKKQKKEKDLEELKKEVDIDDHKISLEELSQRYGVDLSRGLTNKRAVELLARDGLNALTPPPTTPEWVKFCRQLFGGFSLLLWFGAILCFIAYSIQAATEDEPANDNLYLGVVLSAVVIITGCFSYYQEAKSSRIMDSFKNMVPQQALVIREGEKMHINAEQVVLGDLVEIKGGDRIPADLRIILASGCKVDNSSLTGESEPQTRSPEFTNDNPLETRNIGFFSTNCVEGTAHGIVINRGDHTVMGRIAGLASGLAVGQTPINIEIEHFIHIITGVAVFLGVSFFILAIILGYSWLEAVIFLIGIIVANVPEGLLATVTVCLTLTAKRMAKKNCLVKNLEAVETLGSTSTICSDKTGTLTQNRMTVAHMWFDNQIHEADTTEDQSGSGFDKTSPTWTALANVAGLCNRAVFIPGQQDVPILRRDTAGDASESALLKCIELSCGCVRTLRDSMPKVVEIPFNSTNKYQLSVHKLEDSPNSHLLVMKGAPERILDRYLNKILHPDLSLCVCRNRILIFGLFAETALAAFLSYCPGMDVALRMYPLKVSWWFCAFPYSILIFVYDEIRKLILRRRPGGWVEMESYY
;
A
#
# COMPACT_ATOMS: atom_id res chain seq x y z
N MET A 1 45.94 13.31 35.21
CA MET A 1 45.64 14.72 34.88
C MET A 1 45.86 14.90 33.40
N GLY A 2 44.80 15.18 32.66
CA GLY A 2 44.84 15.30 31.20
C GLY A 2 43.41 15.36 30.68
N LEU A 3 42.81 16.54 30.81
CA LEU A 3 41.50 16.89 30.24
C LEU A 3 41.59 16.84 28.71
N GLY A 4 40.62 16.16 28.08
CA GLY A 4 40.39 16.17 26.65
C GLY A 4 38.89 16.07 26.39
N LEU A 5 38.20 17.20 26.52
CA LEU A 5 36.82 17.40 26.12
C LEU A 5 36.76 17.37 24.58
N GLY A 6 36.15 16.33 24.01
CA GLY A 6 35.70 16.33 22.62
C GLY A 6 34.43 17.18 22.54
N GLN A 7 34.53 18.32 21.87
CA GLN A 7 33.45 19.24 21.61
C GLN A 7 32.45 18.62 20.63
N ASP A 8 31.20 18.48 21.08
CA ASP A 8 30.04 18.44 20.20
C ASP A 8 29.99 19.78 19.45
N ALA A 9 30.39 19.77 18.18
CA ALA A 9 30.13 20.89 17.28
C ALA A 9 28.63 20.90 16.95
N GLY A 10 27.86 21.62 17.77
CA GLY A 10 26.52 22.04 17.40
C GLY A 10 26.57 22.86 16.12
N ASP A 11 25.81 22.45 15.13
CA ASP A 11 25.63 23.12 13.85
C ASP A 11 25.21 24.60 14.09
N PRO A 12 25.86 25.63 13.49
CA PRO A 12 25.59 27.04 13.80
C PRO A 12 24.25 27.60 13.24
N GLY A 13 23.30 26.72 12.92
CA GLY A 13 22.06 27.04 12.20
C GLY A 13 20.79 27.16 13.04
N ASP A 14 20.83 26.98 14.37
CA ASP A 14 19.65 27.04 15.24
C ASP A 14 19.21 28.49 15.55
N VAL A 15 18.89 29.22 14.49
CA VAL A 15 18.01 30.40 14.57
C VAL A 15 16.63 29.88 14.94
N LYS A 16 16.02 30.44 16.01
CA LYS A 16 14.67 30.08 16.52
C LYS A 16 13.63 30.00 15.39
N MET A 17 13.47 28.82 14.79
CA MET A 17 12.48 28.56 13.76
C MET A 17 11.08 28.62 14.36
N GLY A 18 10.16 29.33 13.70
CA GLY A 18 8.75 29.33 14.10
C GLY A 18 8.14 27.93 13.97
N LYS A 19 7.19 27.57 14.85
CA LYS A 19 6.52 26.25 14.86
C LYS A 19 6.01 25.79 13.48
N LYS A 20 5.59 26.73 12.63
CA LYS A 20 5.12 26.44 11.26
C LYS A 20 6.25 26.02 10.32
N GLN A 21 7.38 26.75 10.32
CA GLN A 21 8.57 26.41 9.54
C GLN A 21 9.19 25.09 9.99
N LYS A 22 9.18 24.82 11.30
CA LYS A 22 9.62 23.52 11.83
C LYS A 22 8.76 22.38 11.30
N LYS A 23 7.43 22.53 11.32
CA LYS A 23 6.51 21.52 10.81
C LYS A 23 6.66 21.28 9.29
N GLU A 24 6.88 22.32 8.51
CA GLU A 24 7.13 22.19 7.06
C GLU A 24 8.46 21.47 6.79
N LYS A 25 9.53 21.82 7.51
CA LYS A 25 10.83 21.14 7.41
C LYS A 25 10.74 19.67 7.83
N ASP A 26 10.05 19.36 8.92
CA ASP A 26 9.83 17.99 9.40
C ASP A 26 9.04 17.17 8.35
N LEU A 27 8.06 17.78 7.67
CA LEU A 27 7.31 17.12 6.59
C LEU A 27 8.17 16.88 5.35
N GLU A 28 9.04 17.82 4.98
CA GLU A 28 9.99 17.66 3.89
C GLU A 28 11.05 16.61 4.18
N GLU A 29 11.51 16.52 5.43
CA GLU A 29 12.43 15.48 5.87
C GLU A 29 11.80 14.09 5.78
N LEU A 30 10.54 13.96 6.19
CA LEU A 30 9.81 12.71 6.04
C LEU A 30 9.63 12.28 4.57
N LYS A 31 9.54 13.22 3.62
CA LYS A 31 9.44 12.95 2.17
C LYS A 31 10.75 12.45 1.54
N LYS A 32 11.90 12.64 2.20
CA LYS A 32 13.18 12.13 1.69
C LYS A 32 13.19 10.61 1.70
N GLU A 33 13.95 10.00 0.80
CA GLU A 33 14.14 8.55 0.78
C GLU A 33 14.64 8.05 2.14
N VAL A 34 14.31 6.80 2.45
CA VAL A 34 14.72 6.19 3.71
C VAL A 34 16.19 5.83 3.62
N ASP A 35 17.04 6.62 4.26
CA ASP A 35 18.46 6.33 4.41
C ASP A 35 18.66 5.38 5.60
N ILE A 36 18.55 4.08 5.32
CA ILE A 36 19.00 3.03 6.24
C ILE A 36 20.36 2.59 5.71
N ASP A 37 21.40 2.59 6.54
CA ASP A 37 22.73 2.11 6.16
C ASP A 37 23.09 0.77 6.84
N ASP A 38 22.34 0.39 7.89
CA ASP A 38 22.57 -0.83 8.67
C ASP A 38 22.50 -2.12 7.84
N HIS A 39 21.89 -2.09 6.64
CA HIS A 39 21.88 -3.23 5.73
C HIS A 39 23.17 -3.43 4.93
N LYS A 40 24.00 -2.38 4.82
CA LYS A 40 25.26 -2.38 4.07
C LYS A 40 26.45 -2.81 4.94
N ILE A 41 26.37 -2.56 6.24
CA ILE A 41 27.45 -2.86 7.18
C ILE A 41 27.54 -4.36 7.53
N SER A 42 28.72 -4.77 8.00
CA SER A 42 28.98 -6.13 8.45
C SER A 42 28.28 -6.45 9.77
N LEU A 43 28.12 -7.73 10.10
CA LEU A 43 27.52 -8.15 11.36
C LEU A 43 28.34 -7.73 12.59
N GLU A 44 29.67 -7.66 12.46
CA GLU A 44 30.58 -7.20 13.52
C GLU A 44 30.39 -5.71 13.78
N GLU A 45 30.30 -4.91 12.72
CA GLU A 45 30.06 -3.47 12.82
C GLU A 45 28.66 -3.16 13.37
N LEU A 46 27.65 -3.94 12.95
CA LEU A 46 26.29 -3.86 13.50
C LEU A 46 26.27 -4.15 15.01
N SER A 47 26.97 -5.20 15.45
CA SER A 47 27.11 -5.56 16.87
C SER A 47 27.79 -4.44 17.68
N GLN A 48 28.82 -3.81 17.13
CA GLN A 48 29.51 -2.69 17.76
C GLN A 48 28.64 -1.43 17.83
N ARG A 49 27.95 -1.08 16.74
CA ARG A 49 27.09 0.11 16.65
C ARG A 49 25.96 0.09 17.68
N TYR A 50 25.32 -1.07 17.85
CA TYR A 50 24.20 -1.23 18.80
C TYR A 50 24.63 -1.76 20.17
N GLY A 51 25.89 -2.15 20.34
CA GLY A 51 26.42 -2.70 21.59
C GLY A 51 25.71 -4.00 22.02
N VAL A 52 25.39 -4.87 21.06
CA VAL A 52 24.59 -6.09 21.27
C VAL A 52 25.37 -7.35 20.89
N ASP A 53 25.21 -8.41 21.69
CA ASP A 53 25.67 -9.76 21.33
C ASP A 53 24.69 -10.40 20.35
N LEU A 54 25.17 -10.80 19.16
CA LEU A 54 24.32 -11.36 18.10
C LEU A 54 23.67 -12.71 18.45
N SER A 55 24.15 -13.39 19.51
CA SER A 55 23.62 -14.68 19.97
C SER A 55 22.80 -14.56 21.25
N ARG A 56 23.24 -13.71 22.19
CA ARG A 56 22.60 -13.54 23.51
C ARG A 56 21.63 -12.35 23.57
N GLY A 57 21.68 -11.44 22.62
CA GLY A 57 20.91 -10.20 22.63
C GLY A 57 21.37 -9.22 23.71
N LEU A 58 20.50 -8.27 24.06
CA LEU A 58 20.78 -7.24 25.06
C LEU A 58 20.60 -7.76 26.50
N THR A 59 21.18 -7.04 27.46
CA THR A 59 20.87 -7.25 28.89
C THR A 59 19.53 -6.61 29.25
N ASN A 60 18.81 -7.20 30.22
CA ASN A 60 17.52 -6.68 30.65
C ASN A 60 17.65 -5.24 31.20
N LYS A 61 18.75 -4.96 31.91
CA LYS A 61 19.05 -3.61 32.43
C LYS A 61 19.25 -2.60 31.30
N ARG A 62 19.98 -2.97 30.24
CA ARG A 62 20.22 -2.09 29.09
C ARG A 62 18.95 -1.82 28.31
N ALA A 63 18.09 -2.83 28.15
CA ALA A 63 16.81 -2.66 27.47
C ALA A 63 15.90 -1.66 28.20
N VAL A 64 15.83 -1.70 29.53
CA VAL A 64 15.07 -0.72 30.33
C VAL A 64 15.66 0.68 30.21
N GLU A 65 16.99 0.82 30.20
CA GLU A 65 17.66 2.11 30.01
C GLU A 65 17.35 2.73 28.64
N LEU A 66 17.42 1.92 27.57
CA LEU A 66 17.07 2.35 26.22
C LEU A 66 15.58 2.69 26.10
N LEU A 67 14.70 1.93 26.74
CA LEU A 67 13.26 2.21 26.76
C LEU A 67 12.95 3.55 27.43
N ALA A 68 13.65 3.87 28.54
CA ALA A 68 13.48 5.13 29.24
C ALA A 68 14.05 6.33 28.46
N ARG A 69 15.12 6.11 27.69
CA ARG A 69 15.77 7.14 26.86
C ARG A 69 14.99 7.43 25.57
N ASP A 70 14.59 6.38 24.85
CA ASP A 70 14.08 6.47 23.48
C ASP A 70 12.54 6.36 23.40
N GLY A 71 11.87 6.01 24.49
CA GLY A 71 10.41 5.85 24.55
C GLY A 71 9.92 4.51 23.99
N LEU A 72 8.60 4.34 23.90
CA LEU A 72 7.93 3.10 23.49
C LEU A 72 8.04 2.85 21.97
N ASN A 73 7.98 1.58 21.56
CA ASN A 73 7.88 1.16 20.16
C ASN A 73 6.42 1.25 19.71
N ALA A 74 5.90 2.47 19.66
CA ALA A 74 4.53 2.76 19.26
C ALA A 74 4.52 3.99 18.36
N LEU A 75 3.53 4.06 17.48
CA LEU A 75 3.32 5.26 16.68
C LEU A 75 2.73 6.36 17.56
N THR A 76 3.29 7.56 17.49
CA THR A 76 2.75 8.69 18.25
C THR A 76 1.39 9.06 17.67
N PRO A 77 0.30 9.03 18.46
CA PRO A 77 -1.01 9.41 17.96
C PRO A 77 -0.98 10.89 17.53
N PRO A 78 -1.63 11.25 16.40
CA PRO A 78 -1.63 12.63 15.93
C PRO A 78 -2.27 13.54 16.98
N PRO A 79 -1.78 14.78 17.14
CA PRO A 79 -2.33 15.71 18.11
C PRO A 79 -3.80 15.97 17.78
N THR A 80 -4.69 15.58 18.68
CA THR A 80 -6.12 15.81 18.53
C THR A 80 -6.45 17.26 18.84
N THR A 81 -7.36 17.85 18.06
CA THR A 81 -7.90 19.17 18.40
C THR A 81 -8.79 19.02 19.63
N PRO A 82 -8.56 19.79 20.71
CA PRO A 82 -9.42 19.74 21.88
C PRO A 82 -10.87 20.04 21.52
N GLU A 83 -11.81 19.32 22.15
CA GLU A 83 -13.23 19.43 21.83
C GLU A 83 -13.79 20.86 22.00
N TRP A 84 -13.30 21.62 22.98
CA TRP A 84 -13.68 23.02 23.16
C TRP A 84 -13.21 23.92 22.01
N VAL A 85 -12.06 23.63 21.39
CA VAL A 85 -11.58 24.38 20.21
C VAL A 85 -12.48 24.10 19.01
N LYS A 86 -12.88 22.84 18.81
CA LYS A 86 -13.85 22.48 17.76
C LYS A 86 -15.17 23.20 17.97
N PHE A 87 -15.68 23.20 19.20
CA PHE A 87 -16.89 23.93 19.57
C PHE A 87 -16.79 25.44 19.30
N CYS A 88 -15.70 26.09 19.72
CA CYS A 88 -15.48 27.51 19.45
C CYS A 88 -15.39 27.82 17.95
N ARG A 89 -14.76 26.96 17.14
CA ARG A 89 -14.73 27.14 15.68
C ARG A 89 -16.14 27.18 15.08
N GLN A 90 -17.06 26.36 15.58
CA GLN A 90 -18.46 26.39 15.13
C GLN A 90 -19.19 27.68 15.56
N LEU A 91 -18.87 28.24 16.72
CA LEU A 91 -19.48 29.49 17.21
C LEU A 91 -18.99 30.76 16.50
N PHE A 92 -17.78 30.75 15.94
CA PHE A 92 -17.16 31.92 15.31
C PHE A 92 -16.94 31.75 13.80
N GLY A 93 -17.57 30.75 13.18
CA GLY A 93 -17.47 30.50 11.74
C GLY A 93 -18.54 31.25 10.93
N GLY A 94 -18.16 31.81 9.77
CA GLY A 94 -19.08 32.32 8.75
C GLY A 94 -20.12 33.32 9.26
N PHE A 95 -21.41 33.02 9.06
CA PHE A 95 -22.54 33.87 9.47
C PHE A 95 -22.60 34.16 10.98
N SER A 96 -22.08 33.26 11.81
CA SER A 96 -22.07 33.46 13.27
C SER A 96 -21.27 34.69 13.68
N LEU A 97 -20.22 35.07 12.93
CA LEU A 97 -19.47 36.30 13.17
C LEU A 97 -20.30 37.57 12.91
N LEU A 98 -21.11 37.58 11.84
CA LEU A 98 -22.03 38.68 11.56
C LEU A 98 -23.10 38.81 12.65
N LEU A 99 -23.65 37.68 13.11
CA LEU A 99 -24.64 37.65 14.18
C LEU A 99 -24.06 38.09 15.52
N TRP A 100 -22.82 37.70 15.84
CA TRP A 100 -22.10 38.22 17.01
C TRP A 100 -21.91 39.73 16.92
N PHE A 101 -21.51 40.24 15.75
CA PHE A 101 -21.36 41.68 15.54
C PHE A 101 -22.70 42.41 15.72
N GLY A 102 -23.80 41.89 15.16
CA GLY A 102 -25.14 42.42 15.35
C GLY A 102 -25.59 42.40 16.81
N ALA A 103 -25.36 41.29 17.53
CA ALA A 103 -25.70 41.16 18.94
C ALA A 103 -24.93 42.16 19.82
N ILE A 104 -23.61 42.32 19.59
CA ILE A 104 -22.78 43.29 20.30
C ILE A 104 -23.28 44.72 20.04
N LEU A 105 -23.62 45.06 18.79
CA LEU A 105 -24.18 46.37 18.47
C LEU A 105 -25.54 46.62 19.14
N CYS A 106 -26.42 45.62 19.23
CA CYS A 106 -27.68 45.72 19.98
C CYS A 106 -27.46 46.02 21.46
N PHE A 107 -26.48 45.37 22.10
CA PHE A 107 -26.13 45.65 23.49
C PHE A 107 -25.53 47.05 23.67
N ILE A 108 -24.73 47.52 22.72
CA ILE A 108 -24.20 48.90 22.72
C ILE A 108 -25.35 49.90 22.59
N ALA A 109 -26.26 49.70 21.62
CA ALA A 109 -27.42 50.56 21.40
C ALA A 109 -28.32 50.64 22.65
N TYR A 110 -28.61 49.51 23.28
CA TYR A 110 -29.35 49.47 24.54
C TYR A 110 -28.62 50.21 25.67
N SER A 111 -27.30 50.03 25.79
CA SER A 111 -26.51 50.70 26.82
C SER A 111 -26.54 52.23 26.68
N ILE A 112 -26.55 52.73 25.45
CA ILE A 112 -26.65 54.17 25.17
C ILE A 112 -28.06 54.69 25.47
N GLN A 113 -29.10 53.96 25.07
CA GLN A 113 -30.50 54.32 25.37
C GLN A 113 -30.74 54.36 26.88
N ALA A 114 -30.29 53.35 27.61
CA ALA A 114 -30.41 53.28 29.07
C ALA A 114 -29.63 54.39 29.80
N ALA A 115 -28.62 54.98 29.16
CA ALA A 115 -27.88 56.13 29.71
C ALA A 115 -28.50 57.49 29.34
N THR A 116 -29.37 57.54 28.32
CA THR A 116 -29.90 58.79 27.75
C THR A 116 -31.38 59.00 28.08
N GLU A 117 -32.15 57.94 28.23
CA GLU A 117 -33.61 57.94 28.46
C GLU A 117 -33.94 57.30 29.82
N ASP A 118 -34.89 57.90 30.56
CA ASP A 118 -35.31 57.40 31.88
C ASP A 118 -36.09 56.06 31.80
N GLU A 119 -36.77 55.78 30.68
CA GLU A 119 -37.47 54.52 30.40
C GLU A 119 -37.03 53.92 29.05
N PRO A 120 -35.88 53.21 29.00
CA PRO A 120 -35.40 52.61 27.76
C PRO A 120 -36.28 51.43 27.32
N ALA A 121 -36.62 51.37 26.03
CA ALA A 121 -37.29 50.22 25.46
C ALA A 121 -36.38 48.98 25.49
N ASN A 122 -36.91 47.84 25.97
CA ASN A 122 -36.14 46.60 26.11
C ASN A 122 -35.92 45.85 24.78
N ASP A 123 -36.41 46.38 23.66
CA ASP A 123 -36.38 45.72 22.36
C ASP A 123 -34.96 45.38 21.90
N ASN A 124 -34.02 46.31 22.07
CA ASN A 124 -32.61 46.11 21.71
C ASN A 124 -31.92 45.08 22.62
N LEU A 125 -32.30 45.03 23.91
CA LEU A 125 -31.81 44.02 24.85
C LEU A 125 -32.33 42.63 24.46
N TYR A 126 -33.64 42.50 24.20
CA TYR A 126 -34.24 41.24 23.76
C TYR A 126 -33.64 40.76 22.44
N LEU A 127 -33.48 41.65 21.46
CA LEU A 127 -32.90 41.32 20.16
C LEU A 127 -31.44 40.84 20.30
N GLY A 128 -30.61 41.52 21.10
CA GLY A 128 -29.23 41.09 21.37
C GLY A 128 -29.13 39.72 22.04
N VAL A 129 -30.01 39.45 23.02
CA VAL A 129 -30.10 38.13 23.69
C VAL A 129 -30.58 37.05 22.73
N VAL A 130 -31.59 37.32 21.91
CA VAL A 130 -32.11 36.37 20.91
C VAL A 130 -31.04 36.02 19.88
N LEU A 131 -30.35 37.02 19.31
CA LEU A 131 -29.26 36.79 18.35
C LEU A 131 -28.12 35.96 18.96
N SER A 132 -27.72 36.25 20.19
CA SER A 132 -26.70 35.48 20.91
C SER A 132 -27.16 34.03 21.15
N ALA A 133 -28.42 33.83 21.55
CA ALA A 133 -28.99 32.50 21.75
C ALA A 133 -29.07 31.69 20.45
N VAL A 134 -29.43 32.32 19.33
CA VAL A 134 -29.43 31.69 18.00
C VAL A 134 -28.04 31.16 17.67
N VAL A 135 -26.99 31.97 17.83
CA VAL A 135 -25.61 31.54 17.54
C VAL A 135 -25.15 30.38 18.44
N ILE A 136 -25.51 30.41 19.72
CA ILE A 136 -25.17 29.33 20.66
C ILE A 136 -25.90 28.03 20.29
N ILE A 137 -27.19 28.10 19.99
CA ILE A 137 -27.99 26.92 19.62
C ILE A 137 -27.50 26.32 18.30
N THR A 138 -27.23 27.14 17.29
CA THR A 138 -26.69 26.66 16.01
C THR A 138 -25.29 26.07 16.18
N GLY A 139 -24.40 26.71 16.96
CA GLY A 139 -23.08 26.17 17.27
C GLY A 139 -23.11 24.82 18.01
N CYS A 140 -23.99 24.69 19.01
CA CYS A 140 -24.25 23.42 19.72
C CYS A 140 -24.72 22.32 18.77
N PHE A 141 -25.66 22.63 17.88
CA PHE A 141 -26.19 21.67 16.92
C PHE A 141 -25.11 21.19 15.93
N SER A 142 -24.35 22.13 15.36
CA SER A 142 -23.23 21.83 14.44
C SER A 142 -22.16 20.98 15.12
N TYR A 143 -21.74 21.35 16.33
CA TYR A 143 -20.73 20.59 17.09
C TYR A 143 -21.22 19.18 17.44
N TYR A 144 -22.47 19.03 17.90
CA TYR A 144 -23.01 17.71 18.24
C TYR A 144 -23.03 16.75 17.04
N GLN A 145 -23.33 17.28 15.84
CA GLN A 145 -23.31 16.48 14.61
C GLN A 145 -21.90 16.05 14.22
N GLU A 146 -20.92 16.95 14.32
CA GLU A 146 -19.52 16.65 14.02
C GLU A 146 -18.94 15.63 15.02
N ALA A 147 -19.22 15.81 16.32
CA ALA A 147 -18.78 14.92 17.39
C ALA A 147 -19.35 13.50 17.25
N LYS A 148 -20.60 13.36 16.80
CA LYS A 148 -21.21 12.04 16.55
C LYS A 148 -20.50 11.27 15.44
N SER A 149 -20.06 11.95 14.39
CA SER A 149 -19.29 11.32 13.30
C SER A 149 -17.92 10.85 13.80
N SER A 150 -17.24 11.66 14.62
CA SER A 150 -15.93 11.34 15.18
C SER A 150 -15.94 10.15 16.15
N ARG A 151 -16.97 10.01 17.01
CA ARG A 151 -17.05 8.95 18.03
C ARG A 151 -17.20 7.53 17.48
N ILE A 152 -17.84 7.38 16.32
CA ILE A 152 -17.95 6.08 15.63
C ILE A 152 -16.56 5.59 15.18
N MET A 153 -15.59 6.50 15.01
CA MET A 153 -14.25 6.16 14.55
C MET A 153 -13.32 5.70 15.69
N ASP A 154 -13.50 6.23 16.91
CA ASP A 154 -12.65 5.88 18.06
C ASP A 154 -12.93 4.47 18.61
N SER A 155 -14.13 3.90 18.38
CA SER A 155 -14.47 2.53 18.80
C SER A 155 -13.66 1.44 18.08
N PHE A 156 -12.88 1.78 17.06
CA PHE A 156 -12.05 0.84 16.29
C PHE A 156 -10.56 0.84 16.66
N LYS A 157 -10.09 1.78 17.50
CA LYS A 157 -8.67 1.88 17.88
C LYS A 157 -8.19 0.77 18.83
N ASN A 158 -9.10 -0.01 19.39
CA ASN A 158 -8.81 -1.01 20.43
C ASN A 158 -8.84 -2.45 19.91
N MET A 159 -8.13 -2.76 18.83
CA MET A 159 -7.96 -4.15 18.39
C MET A 159 -6.54 -4.67 18.65
N VAL A 160 -6.51 -5.64 19.56
CA VAL A 160 -5.47 -6.64 19.92
C VAL A 160 -4.04 -6.11 20.11
N PRO A 161 -3.53 -6.06 21.37
CA PRO A 161 -2.12 -5.77 21.63
C PRO A 161 -1.24 -6.86 21.03
N GLN A 162 -0.18 -6.47 20.32
CA GLN A 162 0.74 -7.39 19.67
C GLN A 162 1.91 -7.74 20.59
N GLN A 163 2.27 -9.03 20.64
CA GLN A 163 3.44 -9.50 21.37
C GLN A 163 4.60 -9.76 20.41
N ALA A 164 5.82 -9.60 20.91
CA ALA A 164 7.06 -9.89 20.20
C ALA A 164 7.89 -10.92 20.97
N LEU A 165 8.54 -11.84 20.24
CA LEU A 165 9.49 -12.79 20.82
C LEU A 165 10.91 -12.21 20.72
N VAL A 166 11.48 -11.83 21.86
CA VAL A 166 12.83 -11.25 21.93
C VAL A 166 13.78 -12.16 22.68
N ILE A 167 15.07 -12.05 22.37
CA ILE A 167 16.16 -12.74 23.04
C ILE A 167 16.94 -11.71 23.84
N ARG A 168 16.93 -11.84 25.16
CA ARG A 168 17.68 -11.00 26.09
C ARG A 168 18.42 -11.90 27.07
N GLU A 169 19.70 -11.61 27.33
CA GLU A 169 20.57 -12.42 28.20
C GLU A 169 20.65 -13.92 27.79
N GLY A 170 20.41 -14.22 26.51
CA GLY A 170 20.38 -15.59 25.96
C GLY A 170 19.06 -16.34 26.15
N GLU A 171 18.06 -15.72 26.77
CA GLU A 171 16.74 -16.32 26.99
C GLU A 171 15.68 -15.73 26.06
N LYS A 172 14.81 -16.60 25.53
CA LYS A 172 13.68 -16.22 24.69
C LYS A 172 12.51 -15.82 25.57
N MET A 173 12.00 -14.60 25.39
CA MET A 173 10.86 -14.07 26.16
C MET A 173 9.84 -13.38 25.26
N HIS A 174 8.56 -13.61 25.56
CA HIS A 174 7.45 -12.86 24.95
C HIS A 174 7.23 -11.56 25.72
N ILE A 175 7.39 -10.43 25.03
CA ILE A 175 7.14 -9.09 25.58
C ILE A 175 6.10 -8.37 24.75
N ASN A 176 5.52 -7.29 25.30
CA ASN A 176 4.68 -6.40 24.50
C ASN A 176 5.54 -5.76 23.39
N ALA A 177 5.03 -5.71 22.15
CA ALA A 177 5.75 -5.10 21.03
C ALA A 177 6.18 -3.65 21.30
N GLU A 178 5.43 -2.92 22.14
CA GLU A 178 5.74 -1.56 22.58
C GLU A 178 7.03 -1.45 23.43
N GLN A 179 7.48 -2.56 24.03
CA GLN A 179 8.66 -2.63 24.90
C GLN A 179 9.93 -3.12 24.20
N VAL A 180 9.84 -3.49 22.92
CA VAL A 180 11.01 -3.73 22.06
C VAL A 180 11.84 -2.45 22.03
N VAL A 181 13.18 -2.50 21.99
CA VAL A 181 14.09 -1.34 21.91
C VAL A 181 15.09 -1.48 20.76
N LEU A 182 15.78 -0.39 20.39
CA LEU A 182 16.88 -0.44 19.42
C LEU A 182 17.96 -1.42 19.88
N GLY A 183 18.47 -2.24 18.96
CA GLY A 183 19.48 -3.25 19.25
C GLY A 183 18.94 -4.55 19.86
N ASP A 184 17.64 -4.67 20.17
CA ASP A 184 17.09 -5.96 20.63
C ASP A 184 17.25 -7.04 19.55
N LEU A 185 17.54 -8.27 19.98
CA LEU A 185 17.52 -9.45 19.13
C LEU A 185 16.10 -10.04 19.11
N VAL A 186 15.45 -10.04 17.95
CA VAL A 186 14.07 -10.49 17.77
C VAL A 186 14.06 -11.78 16.95
N GLU A 187 13.28 -12.76 17.39
CA GLU A 187 12.99 -13.98 16.62
C GLU A 187 11.60 -13.87 16.01
N ILE A 188 11.49 -14.19 14.73
CA ILE A 188 10.23 -14.17 13.97
C ILE A 188 9.98 -15.55 13.40
N LYS A 189 8.73 -16.03 13.51
CA LYS A 189 8.27 -17.29 12.93
C LYS A 189 7.14 -17.04 11.93
N GLY A 190 6.90 -18.00 11.04
CA GLY A 190 5.74 -17.95 10.14
C GLY A 190 4.43 -17.78 10.91
N GLY A 191 3.67 -16.75 10.57
CA GLY A 191 2.45 -16.30 11.25
C GLY A 191 2.65 -15.04 12.11
N ASP A 192 3.89 -14.70 12.49
CA ASP A 192 4.17 -13.53 13.32
C ASP A 192 4.24 -12.26 12.47
N ARG A 193 3.80 -11.14 13.06
CA ARG A 193 4.01 -9.80 12.49
C ARG A 193 5.35 -9.25 12.98
N ILE A 194 6.09 -8.61 12.08
CA ILE A 194 7.38 -8.00 12.40
C ILE A 194 7.15 -6.78 13.32
N PRO A 195 7.73 -6.76 14.53
CA PRO A 195 7.36 -5.79 15.58
C PRO A 195 8.03 -4.42 15.43
N ALA A 196 9.13 -4.32 14.67
CA ALA A 196 9.92 -3.11 14.43
C ALA A 196 10.73 -3.32 13.13
N ASP A 197 11.44 -2.31 12.59
CA ASP A 197 12.33 -2.59 11.47
C ASP A 197 13.56 -3.37 11.98
N LEU A 198 13.89 -4.47 11.33
CA LEU A 198 14.91 -5.42 11.73
C LEU A 198 15.97 -5.61 10.65
N ARG A 199 17.24 -5.62 11.05
CA ARG A 199 18.35 -6.15 10.25
C ARG A 199 18.46 -7.65 10.48
N ILE A 200 18.14 -8.45 9.45
CA ILE A 200 18.15 -9.92 9.52
C ILE A 200 19.58 -10.43 9.62
N ILE A 201 19.89 -11.19 10.67
CA ILE A 201 21.23 -11.76 10.91
C ILE A 201 21.27 -13.28 10.65
N LEU A 202 20.13 -13.95 10.77
CA LEU A 202 19.98 -15.38 10.50
C LEU A 202 18.59 -15.65 9.95
N ALA A 203 18.48 -16.44 8.88
CA ALA A 203 17.19 -16.81 8.30
C ALA A 203 17.22 -18.25 7.79
N SER A 204 16.12 -18.97 8.02
CA SER A 204 15.89 -20.32 7.52
C SER A 204 14.56 -20.38 6.79
N GLY A 205 14.61 -20.29 5.45
CA GLY A 205 13.42 -20.31 4.60
C GLY A 205 12.43 -19.18 4.89
N CYS A 206 12.89 -18.07 5.48
CA CYS A 206 12.02 -16.98 5.89
C CYS A 206 11.48 -16.23 4.67
N LYS A 207 10.17 -16.04 4.60
CA LYS A 207 9.51 -15.17 3.64
C LYS A 207 8.56 -14.22 4.35
N VAL A 208 8.52 -12.97 3.88
CA VAL A 208 7.70 -11.91 4.45
C VAL A 208 6.74 -11.34 3.42
N ASP A 209 5.55 -10.96 3.85
CA ASP A 209 4.56 -10.26 3.06
C ASP A 209 4.74 -8.75 3.25
N ASN A 210 5.25 -8.09 2.20
CA ASN A 210 5.51 -6.66 2.16
C ASN A 210 4.32 -5.86 1.58
N SER A 211 3.13 -6.46 1.43
CA SER A 211 1.94 -5.79 0.85
C SER A 211 1.56 -4.48 1.53
N SER A 212 1.83 -4.34 2.83
CA SER A 212 1.61 -3.08 3.56
C SER A 212 2.48 -1.91 3.07
N LEU A 213 3.62 -2.19 2.43
CA LEU A 213 4.60 -1.20 1.95
C LEU A 213 4.57 -1.07 0.42
N THR A 214 4.48 -2.19 -0.28
CA THR A 214 4.58 -2.24 -1.76
C THR A 214 3.23 -2.38 -2.44
N GLY A 215 2.19 -2.77 -1.72
CA GLY A 215 0.91 -3.16 -2.31
C GLY A 215 0.96 -4.53 -3.00
N GLU A 216 2.06 -5.28 -2.95
CA GLU A 216 2.16 -6.61 -3.57
C GLU A 216 2.23 -7.70 -2.50
N SER A 217 1.33 -8.69 -2.60
CA SER A 217 1.18 -9.79 -1.63
C SER A 217 2.04 -11.02 -1.95
N GLU A 218 2.96 -10.92 -2.91
CA GLU A 218 3.89 -12.00 -3.21
C GLU A 218 4.96 -12.10 -2.10
N PRO A 219 5.06 -13.23 -1.39
CA PRO A 219 6.00 -13.37 -0.28
C PRO A 219 7.46 -13.21 -0.72
N GLN A 220 8.15 -12.24 -0.14
CA GLN A 220 9.54 -11.93 -0.44
C GLN A 220 10.49 -12.69 0.49
N THR A 221 11.50 -13.35 -0.08
CA THR A 221 12.49 -14.09 0.72
C THR A 221 13.37 -13.14 1.53
N ARG A 222 13.70 -13.52 2.77
CA ARG A 222 14.65 -12.81 3.64
C ARG A 222 15.91 -13.65 3.85
N SER A 223 17.06 -12.98 3.81
CA SER A 223 18.39 -13.59 4.01
C SER A 223 19.32 -12.63 4.74
N PRO A 224 20.35 -13.09 5.47
CA PRO A 224 21.29 -12.19 6.14
C PRO A 224 22.15 -11.36 5.20
N GLU A 225 22.35 -11.85 3.98
CA GLU A 225 23.19 -11.26 2.93
C GLU A 225 22.59 -9.97 2.35
N PHE A 226 23.43 -8.95 2.20
CA PHE A 226 23.10 -7.73 1.48
C PHE A 226 22.94 -8.03 -0.02
N THR A 227 21.80 -7.63 -0.61
CA THR A 227 21.49 -7.93 -2.02
C THR A 227 21.21 -6.71 -2.88
N ASN A 228 20.86 -5.56 -2.31
CA ASN A 228 20.51 -4.35 -3.05
C ASN A 228 20.82 -3.11 -2.21
N ASP A 229 21.29 -2.05 -2.85
CA ASP A 229 21.54 -0.75 -2.21
C ASP A 229 20.26 -0.12 -1.64
N ASN A 230 19.12 -0.30 -2.30
CA ASN A 230 17.84 0.18 -1.81
C ASN A 230 17.39 -0.70 -0.63
N PRO A 231 17.20 -0.13 0.58
CA PRO A 231 16.77 -0.88 1.74
C PRO A 231 15.41 -1.56 1.53
N LEU A 232 14.50 -1.01 0.72
CA LEU A 232 13.19 -1.62 0.47
C LEU A 232 13.27 -2.91 -0.36
N GLU A 233 14.31 -3.07 -1.18
CA GLU A 233 14.51 -4.21 -2.07
C GLU A 233 15.48 -5.25 -1.51
N THR A 234 16.38 -4.86 -0.61
CA THR A 234 17.33 -5.81 -0.02
C THR A 234 16.62 -6.91 0.77
N ARG A 235 17.19 -8.12 0.77
CA ARG A 235 16.62 -9.27 1.48
C ARG A 235 16.89 -9.28 2.97
N ASN A 236 17.78 -8.41 3.44
CA ASN A 236 18.35 -8.49 4.77
C ASN A 236 17.76 -7.48 5.76
N ILE A 237 16.63 -6.88 5.39
CA ILE A 237 15.77 -6.07 6.25
C ILE A 237 14.39 -6.72 6.33
N GLY A 238 13.80 -6.75 7.53
CA GLY A 238 12.38 -6.97 7.75
C GLY A 238 11.74 -5.68 8.27
N PHE A 239 10.53 -5.35 7.82
CA PHE A 239 9.93 -4.04 8.11
C PHE A 239 8.79 -4.14 9.12
N PHE A 240 8.64 -3.13 9.95
CA PHE A 240 7.48 -2.96 10.83
C PHE A 240 6.18 -3.08 10.03
N SER A 241 5.17 -3.71 10.63
CA SER A 241 3.86 -3.98 10.03
C SER A 241 3.78 -5.10 9.00
N THR A 242 4.90 -5.62 8.50
CA THR A 242 4.91 -6.78 7.56
C THR A 242 4.74 -8.09 8.31
N ASN A 243 4.22 -9.13 7.63
CA ASN A 243 3.97 -10.44 8.25
C ASN A 243 4.99 -11.47 7.74
N CYS A 244 5.54 -12.28 8.63
CA CYS A 244 6.30 -13.46 8.24
C CYS A 244 5.31 -14.55 7.79
N VAL A 245 5.38 -14.95 6.53
CA VAL A 245 4.46 -15.94 5.94
C VAL A 245 4.92 -17.35 6.30
N GLU A 246 6.22 -17.61 6.18
CA GLU A 246 6.81 -18.91 6.47
C GLU A 246 8.28 -18.79 6.87
N GLY A 247 8.82 -19.86 7.45
CA GLY A 247 10.21 -19.95 7.91
C GLY A 247 10.44 -19.28 9.26
N THR A 248 11.73 -19.15 9.60
CA THR A 248 12.18 -18.51 10.84
C THR A 248 13.31 -17.54 10.54
N ALA A 249 13.36 -16.41 11.26
CA ALA A 249 14.45 -15.45 11.17
C ALA A 249 14.78 -14.85 12.53
N HIS A 250 16.03 -14.42 12.66
CA HIS A 250 16.52 -13.59 13.77
C HIS A 250 17.01 -12.27 13.18
N GLY A 251 16.68 -11.17 13.84
CA GLY A 251 17.13 -9.85 13.41
C GLY A 251 17.33 -8.89 14.57
N ILE A 252 18.22 -7.92 14.36
CA ILE A 252 18.48 -6.83 15.31
C ILE A 252 17.57 -5.65 14.96
N VAL A 253 16.93 -5.05 15.96
CA VAL A 253 16.08 -3.87 15.77
C VAL A 253 16.93 -2.66 15.37
N ILE A 254 16.65 -2.09 14.20
CA ILE A 254 17.36 -0.91 13.66
C ILE A 254 16.53 0.37 13.74
N ASN A 255 15.20 0.28 13.57
CA ASN A 255 14.29 1.42 13.77
C ASN A 255 13.06 1.00 14.57
N ARG A 256 12.45 1.96 15.28
CA ARG A 256 11.30 1.76 16.17
C ARG A 256 10.27 2.88 16.05
N GLY A 257 9.01 2.57 16.36
CA GLY A 257 7.91 3.55 16.40
C GLY A 257 7.86 4.42 15.14
N ASP A 258 7.81 5.74 15.33
CA ASP A 258 7.74 6.73 14.25
C ASP A 258 8.97 6.75 13.32
N HIS A 259 10.12 6.21 13.76
CA HIS A 259 11.35 6.14 12.95
C HIS A 259 11.37 4.94 11.99
N THR A 260 10.46 3.99 12.14
CA THR A 260 10.33 2.89 11.16
C THR A 260 9.88 3.41 9.81
N VAL A 261 10.10 2.64 8.74
CA VAL A 261 9.61 3.00 7.39
C VAL A 261 8.10 3.26 7.41
N MET A 262 7.33 2.34 8.00
CA MET A 262 5.88 2.49 8.10
C MET A 262 5.47 3.61 9.08
N GLY A 263 6.25 3.86 10.12
CA GLY A 263 6.04 4.99 11.03
C GLY A 263 6.22 6.35 10.35
N ARG A 264 7.24 6.49 9.50
CA ARG A 264 7.44 7.68 8.66
C ARG A 264 6.29 7.86 7.67
N ILE A 265 5.81 6.79 7.04
CA ILE A 265 4.64 6.82 6.14
C ILE A 265 3.39 7.25 6.92
N ALA A 266 3.16 6.71 8.11
CA ALA A 266 2.04 7.09 8.97
C ALA A 266 2.13 8.55 9.43
N GLY A 267 3.35 9.03 9.74
CA GLY A 267 3.66 10.42 10.07
C GLY A 267 3.37 11.37 8.91
N LEU A 268 3.76 11.01 7.68
CA LEU A 268 3.43 11.77 6.47
C LEU A 268 1.91 11.83 6.26
N ALA A 269 1.23 10.69 6.31
CA ALA A 269 -0.21 10.60 6.10
C ALA A 269 -0.99 11.43 7.14
N SER A 270 -0.54 11.42 8.39
CA SER A 270 -1.18 12.18 9.48
C SER A 270 -0.78 13.66 9.50
N GLY A 271 0.41 13.99 8.99
CA GLY A 271 0.98 15.33 8.99
C GLY A 271 0.45 16.22 7.87
N LEU A 272 -0.09 15.63 6.79
CA LEU A 272 -0.76 16.35 5.71
C LEU A 272 -1.98 17.09 6.24
N ALA A 273 -2.02 18.40 6.00
CA ALA A 273 -3.18 19.21 6.36
C ALA A 273 -4.40 18.73 5.59
N VAL A 274 -5.53 18.57 6.29
CA VAL A 274 -6.82 18.38 5.65
C VAL A 274 -7.12 19.66 4.88
N GLY A 275 -7.10 19.58 3.54
CA GLY A 275 -7.48 20.68 2.66
C GLY A 275 -8.98 20.99 2.77
N GLN A 276 -9.39 22.16 2.28
CA GLN A 276 -10.81 22.48 2.15
C GLN A 276 -11.45 21.57 1.09
N THR A 277 -12.66 21.10 1.36
CA THR A 277 -13.46 20.33 0.40
C THR A 277 -14.12 21.26 -0.63
N PRO A 278 -14.46 20.77 -1.84
CA PRO A 278 -15.13 21.59 -2.85
C PRO A 278 -16.41 22.24 -2.33
N ILE A 279 -17.28 21.49 -1.66
CA ILE A 279 -18.49 22.03 -1.03
C ILE A 279 -18.21 23.14 -0.01
N ASN A 280 -17.12 23.05 0.76
CA ASN A 280 -16.77 24.07 1.74
C ASN A 280 -16.27 25.36 1.05
N ILE A 281 -15.49 25.23 -0.02
CA ILE A 281 -15.06 26.36 -0.87
C ILE A 281 -16.29 27.07 -1.47
N GLU A 282 -17.26 26.32 -1.98
CA GLU A 282 -18.50 26.89 -2.53
C GLU A 282 -19.38 27.56 -1.45
N ILE A 283 -19.45 26.97 -0.24
CA ILE A 283 -20.15 27.59 0.90
C ILE A 283 -19.46 28.91 1.29
N GLU A 284 -18.13 28.94 1.38
CA GLU A 284 -17.36 30.14 1.70
C GLU A 284 -17.54 31.23 0.63
N HIS A 285 -17.48 30.85 -0.64
CA HIS A 285 -17.75 31.75 -1.77
C HIS A 285 -19.17 32.34 -1.69
N PHE A 286 -20.16 31.49 -1.42
CA PHE A 286 -21.55 31.92 -1.23
C PHE A 286 -21.71 32.87 -0.04
N ILE A 287 -21.09 32.56 1.10
CA ILE A 287 -21.10 33.41 2.30
C ILE A 287 -20.49 34.79 1.97
N HIS A 288 -19.39 34.85 1.23
CA HIS A 288 -18.77 36.12 0.85
C HIS A 288 -19.67 36.96 -0.05
N ILE A 289 -20.37 36.35 -1.01
CA ILE A 289 -21.32 37.08 -1.87
C ILE A 289 -22.46 37.66 -1.05
N ILE A 290 -23.12 36.85 -0.21
CA ILE A 290 -24.25 37.29 0.61
C ILE A 290 -23.81 38.36 1.62
N THR A 291 -22.66 38.17 2.26
CA THR A 291 -22.09 39.16 3.18
C THR A 291 -21.79 40.47 2.47
N GLY A 292 -21.22 40.41 1.26
CA GLY A 292 -20.96 41.59 0.44
C GLY A 292 -22.24 42.38 0.12
N VAL A 293 -23.32 41.69 -0.29
CA VAL A 293 -24.62 42.31 -0.56
C VAL A 293 -25.25 42.87 0.72
N ALA A 294 -25.22 42.11 1.82
CA ALA A 294 -25.79 42.52 3.10
C ALA A 294 -25.12 43.79 3.66
N VAL A 295 -23.78 43.86 3.60
CA VAL A 295 -23.01 45.04 4.04
C VAL A 295 -23.23 46.21 3.08
N PHE A 296 -23.26 45.98 1.77
CA PHE A 296 -23.52 47.03 0.78
C PHE A 296 -24.90 47.67 1.00
N LEU A 297 -25.95 46.86 1.14
CA LEU A 297 -27.30 47.36 1.43
C LEU A 297 -27.35 48.01 2.80
N GLY A 298 -26.80 47.36 3.83
CA GLY A 298 -26.78 47.90 5.19
C GLY A 298 -26.16 49.30 5.26
N VAL A 299 -24.95 49.48 4.72
CA VAL A 299 -24.24 50.77 4.74
C VAL A 299 -24.93 51.81 3.85
N SER A 300 -25.46 51.41 2.69
CA SER A 300 -26.18 52.33 1.81
C SER A 300 -27.43 52.89 2.48
N PHE A 301 -28.22 52.03 3.12
CA PHE A 301 -29.41 52.45 3.86
C PHE A 301 -29.09 53.18 5.15
N PHE A 302 -27.97 52.87 5.81
CA PHE A 302 -27.46 53.64 6.94
C PHE A 302 -27.18 55.10 6.54
N ILE A 303 -26.44 55.32 5.45
CA ILE A 303 -26.16 56.67 4.93
C ILE A 303 -27.46 57.38 4.55
N LEU A 304 -28.38 56.68 3.90
CA LEU A 304 -29.67 57.23 3.50
C LEU A 304 -30.55 57.59 4.70
N ALA A 305 -30.53 56.81 5.77
CA ALA A 305 -31.23 57.12 7.02
C ALA A 305 -30.71 58.41 7.65
N ILE A 306 -29.38 58.62 7.68
CA ILE A 306 -28.78 59.87 8.15
C ILE A 306 -29.20 61.05 7.27
N ILE A 307 -29.23 60.88 5.94
CA ILE A 307 -29.66 61.94 5.00
C ILE A 307 -31.14 62.30 5.20
N LEU A 308 -32.00 61.33 5.50
CA LEU A 308 -33.43 61.55 5.77
C LEU A 308 -33.72 62.16 7.15
N GLY A 309 -32.69 62.36 7.98
CA GLY A 309 -32.82 63.00 9.29
C GLY A 309 -33.18 62.06 10.45
N TYR A 310 -33.01 60.75 10.28
CA TYR A 310 -33.10 59.80 11.41
C TYR A 310 -31.93 60.01 12.38
N SER A 311 -32.16 59.70 13.65
CA SER A 311 -31.08 59.72 14.65
C SER A 311 -30.02 58.66 14.32
N TRP A 312 -28.78 58.90 14.76
CA TRP A 312 -27.69 57.95 14.54
C TRP A 312 -27.97 56.57 15.17
N LEU A 313 -28.71 56.53 16.29
CA LEU A 313 -29.14 55.30 16.94
C LEU A 313 -30.16 54.53 16.07
N GLU A 314 -31.19 55.20 15.56
CA GLU A 314 -32.16 54.61 14.64
C GLU A 314 -31.48 54.10 13.35
N ALA A 315 -30.53 54.87 12.81
CA ALA A 315 -29.75 54.45 11.64
C ALA A 315 -28.94 53.17 11.91
N VAL A 316 -28.30 53.05 13.09
CA VAL A 316 -27.60 51.82 13.50
C VAL A 316 -28.58 50.64 13.65
N ILE A 317 -29.77 50.86 14.21
CA ILE A 317 -30.80 49.82 14.34
C ILE A 317 -31.25 49.34 12.94
N PHE A 318 -31.48 50.25 11.99
CA PHE A 318 -31.81 49.89 10.61
C PHE A 318 -30.67 49.13 9.92
N LEU A 319 -29.41 49.54 10.13
CA LEU A 319 -28.25 48.82 9.62
C LEU A 319 -28.24 47.36 10.09
N ILE A 320 -28.44 47.13 11.40
CA ILE A 320 -28.49 45.77 11.98
C ILE A 320 -29.67 45.00 11.40
N GLY A 321 -30.86 45.60 11.36
CA GLY A 321 -32.06 44.95 10.82
C GLY A 321 -31.90 44.51 9.38
N ILE A 322 -31.28 45.34 8.53
CA ILE A 322 -31.00 45.00 7.13
C ILE A 322 -29.95 43.89 7.02
N ILE A 323 -28.88 43.94 7.82
CA ILE A 323 -27.85 42.89 7.79
C ILE A 323 -28.46 41.55 8.22
N VAL A 324 -29.16 41.50 9.35
CA VAL A 324 -29.80 40.28 9.88
C VAL A 324 -30.82 39.74 8.87
N ALA A 325 -31.67 40.60 8.28
CA ALA A 325 -32.66 40.16 7.29
C ALA A 325 -32.06 39.52 6.03
N ASN A 326 -30.79 39.80 5.70
CA ASN A 326 -30.10 39.22 4.55
C ASN A 326 -29.30 37.96 4.88
N VAL A 327 -29.09 37.63 6.16
CA VAL A 327 -28.35 36.43 6.57
C VAL A 327 -29.31 35.24 6.56
N PRO A 328 -29.10 34.20 5.72
CA PRO A 328 -29.98 33.05 5.68
C PRO A 328 -29.65 32.08 6.82
N GLU A 329 -30.21 32.29 8.01
CA GLU A 329 -29.83 31.55 9.23
C GLU A 329 -30.10 30.04 9.11
N GLY A 330 -31.09 29.66 8.29
CA GLY A 330 -31.45 28.26 8.04
C GLY A 330 -30.51 27.53 7.07
N LEU A 331 -29.67 28.22 6.30
CA LEU A 331 -28.96 27.61 5.18
C LEU A 331 -27.94 26.55 5.60
N LEU A 332 -27.11 26.83 6.61
CA LEU A 332 -26.08 25.87 7.06
C LEU A 332 -26.73 24.60 7.63
N ALA A 333 -27.86 24.75 8.32
CA ALA A 333 -28.63 23.63 8.85
C ALA A 333 -29.26 22.80 7.73
N THR A 334 -29.86 23.44 6.71
CA THR A 334 -30.47 22.73 5.58
C THR A 334 -29.43 21.99 4.75
N VAL A 335 -28.28 22.61 4.45
CA VAL A 335 -27.16 21.95 3.75
C VAL A 335 -26.71 20.71 4.50
N THR A 336 -26.54 20.81 5.82
CA THR A 336 -26.09 19.68 6.65
C THR A 336 -27.12 18.55 6.71
N VAL A 337 -28.42 18.89 6.80
CA VAL A 337 -29.51 17.90 6.73
C VAL A 337 -29.53 17.21 5.37
N CYS A 338 -29.37 17.95 4.26
CA CYS A 338 -29.30 17.40 2.92
C CYS A 338 -28.12 16.42 2.75
N LEU A 339 -26.92 16.80 3.22
CA LEU A 339 -25.74 15.92 3.21
C LEU A 339 -25.96 14.66 4.06
N THR A 340 -26.56 14.82 5.25
CA THR A 340 -26.87 13.69 6.15
C THR A 340 -27.86 12.71 5.53
N LEU A 341 -28.92 13.21 4.87
CA LEU A 341 -29.90 12.36 4.18
C LEU A 341 -29.23 11.59 3.03
N THR A 342 -28.32 12.22 2.29
CA THR A 342 -27.58 11.58 1.21
C THR A 342 -26.59 10.54 1.74
N ALA A 343 -25.84 10.86 2.79
CA ALA A 343 -24.95 9.90 3.48
C ALA A 343 -25.73 8.68 3.98
N LYS A 344 -26.93 8.87 4.54
CA LYS A 344 -27.81 7.77 4.95
C LYS A 344 -28.27 6.91 3.77
N ARG A 345 -28.53 7.51 2.60
CA ARG A 345 -28.87 6.76 1.37
C ARG A 345 -27.67 5.96 0.85
N MET A 346 -26.44 6.50 0.92
CA MET A 346 -25.21 5.80 0.57
C MET A 346 -24.92 4.64 1.52
N ALA A 347 -25.12 4.83 2.83
CA ALA A 347 -24.93 3.79 3.83
C ALA A 347 -25.87 2.58 3.62
N LYS A 348 -27.10 2.80 3.14
CA LYS A 348 -28.01 1.71 2.75
C LYS A 348 -27.48 0.84 1.59
N LYS A 349 -26.50 1.34 0.84
CA LYS A 349 -25.81 0.63 -0.25
C LYS A 349 -24.40 0.21 0.16
N ASN A 350 -24.14 0.03 1.47
CA ASN A 350 -22.84 -0.35 2.04
C ASN A 350 -21.69 0.65 1.74
N CYS A 351 -22.00 1.89 1.34
CA CYS A 351 -21.01 2.95 1.20
C CYS A 351 -21.05 3.85 2.45
N LEU A 352 -20.12 3.64 3.36
CA LEU A 352 -20.02 4.39 4.61
C LEU A 352 -19.23 5.68 4.40
N VAL A 353 -19.82 6.80 4.82
CA VAL A 353 -19.20 8.13 4.71
C VAL A 353 -18.75 8.61 6.09
N LYS A 354 -17.45 8.91 6.24
CA LYS A 354 -16.86 9.40 7.51
C LYS A 354 -16.96 10.91 7.68
N ASN A 355 -16.82 11.67 6.59
CA ASN A 355 -16.98 13.13 6.54
C ASN A 355 -18.19 13.46 5.64
N LEU A 356 -19.19 14.17 6.15
CA LEU A 356 -20.40 14.51 5.41
C LEU A 356 -20.12 15.30 4.12
N GLU A 357 -19.06 16.12 4.12
CA GLU A 357 -18.65 16.89 2.94
C GLU A 357 -18.14 15.99 1.80
N ALA A 358 -17.60 14.81 2.13
CA ALA A 358 -17.06 13.87 1.13
C ALA A 358 -18.14 13.28 0.20
N VAL A 359 -19.42 13.36 0.59
CA VAL A 359 -20.56 12.95 -0.23
C VAL A 359 -20.58 13.70 -1.56
N GLU A 360 -20.34 15.01 -1.51
CA GLU A 360 -20.33 15.88 -2.69
C GLU A 360 -19.00 15.78 -3.43
N THR A 361 -17.89 15.67 -2.68
CA THR A 361 -16.54 15.57 -3.28
C THR A 361 -16.46 14.47 -4.33
N LEU A 362 -17.09 13.31 -4.08
CA LEU A 362 -17.13 12.22 -5.06
C LEU A 362 -17.84 12.59 -6.37
N GLY A 363 -18.86 13.45 -6.31
CA GLY A 363 -19.56 13.96 -7.49
C GLY A 363 -18.75 14.98 -8.29
N SER A 364 -17.86 15.72 -7.61
CA SER A 364 -16.95 16.70 -8.21
C SER A 364 -15.58 16.15 -8.58
N THR A 365 -15.32 14.86 -8.33
CA THR A 365 -14.06 14.19 -8.68
C THR A 365 -13.86 14.11 -10.19
N SER A 366 -12.76 14.68 -10.69
CA SER A 366 -12.36 14.61 -12.10
C SER A 366 -11.30 13.54 -12.39
N THR A 367 -10.59 13.06 -11.37
CA THR A 367 -9.52 12.05 -11.50
C THR A 367 -9.58 11.08 -10.33
N ILE A 368 -9.59 9.78 -10.63
CA ILE A 368 -9.56 8.72 -9.62
C ILE A 368 -8.19 8.05 -9.66
N CYS A 369 -7.42 8.23 -8.59
CA CYS A 369 -6.18 7.48 -8.38
C CYS A 369 -6.52 6.21 -7.58
N SER A 370 -6.56 5.07 -8.26
CA SER A 370 -6.86 3.79 -7.62
C SER A 370 -5.60 2.98 -7.39
N ASP A 371 -5.49 2.40 -6.19
CA ASP A 371 -4.55 1.30 -5.96
C ASP A 371 -5.00 0.06 -6.76
N LYS A 372 -4.07 -0.83 -7.10
CA LYS A 372 -4.34 -2.09 -7.78
C LYS A 372 -4.79 -3.14 -6.77
N THR A 373 -3.94 -3.48 -5.82
CA THR A 373 -4.10 -4.70 -5.02
C THR A 373 -5.08 -4.47 -3.88
N GLY A 374 -6.14 -5.29 -3.81
CA GLY A 374 -7.17 -5.14 -2.78
C GLY A 374 -8.17 -4.00 -3.02
N THR A 375 -7.97 -3.21 -4.09
CA THR A 375 -8.92 -2.19 -4.55
C THR A 375 -9.51 -2.55 -5.91
N LEU A 376 -8.68 -2.72 -6.94
CA LEU A 376 -9.13 -3.21 -8.26
C LEU A 376 -9.13 -4.74 -8.32
N THR A 377 -8.16 -5.37 -7.66
CA THR A 377 -8.04 -6.83 -7.58
C THR A 377 -8.54 -7.35 -6.25
N GLN A 378 -8.93 -8.62 -6.20
CA GLN A 378 -9.46 -9.29 -5.00
C GLN A 378 -8.38 -9.59 -3.93
N ASN A 379 -7.13 -9.15 -4.13
CA ASN A 379 -5.97 -9.48 -3.30
C ASN A 379 -5.85 -10.98 -2.98
N ARG A 380 -6.12 -11.83 -3.97
CA ARG A 380 -6.09 -13.29 -3.82
C ARG A 380 -5.58 -13.93 -5.09
N MET A 381 -4.52 -14.73 -4.94
CA MET A 381 -4.02 -15.57 -6.03
C MET A 381 -5.12 -16.54 -6.47
N THR A 382 -5.46 -16.54 -7.75
CA THR A 382 -6.55 -17.32 -8.33
C THR A 382 -6.08 -17.88 -9.67
N VAL A 383 -6.41 -19.15 -9.96
CA VAL A 383 -6.07 -19.76 -11.26
C VAL A 383 -6.82 -19.02 -12.36
N ALA A 384 -6.09 -18.50 -13.34
CA ALA A 384 -6.65 -17.72 -14.43
C ALA A 384 -6.72 -18.50 -15.75
N HIS A 385 -5.65 -19.22 -16.10
CA HIS A 385 -5.54 -19.96 -17.35
C HIS A 385 -4.92 -21.33 -17.12
N MET A 386 -5.31 -22.28 -17.97
CA MET A 386 -4.76 -23.64 -18.00
C MET A 386 -4.39 -23.99 -19.45
N TRP A 387 -3.31 -24.73 -19.63
CA TRP A 387 -2.87 -25.18 -20.94
C TRP A 387 -2.84 -26.71 -20.99
N PHE A 388 -3.75 -27.30 -21.75
CA PHE A 388 -3.82 -28.73 -22.03
C PHE A 388 -4.46 -28.95 -23.41
N ASP A 389 -4.29 -30.14 -23.99
CA ASP A 389 -4.76 -30.46 -25.36
C ASP A 389 -4.32 -29.42 -26.42
N ASN A 390 -3.16 -28.80 -26.19
CA ASN A 390 -2.58 -27.73 -27.00
C ASN A 390 -3.51 -26.50 -27.16
N GLN A 391 -4.37 -26.24 -26.19
CA GLN A 391 -5.28 -25.09 -26.13
C GLN A 391 -5.16 -24.37 -24.78
N ILE A 392 -5.47 -23.07 -24.79
CA ILE A 392 -5.57 -22.27 -23.58
C ILE A 392 -7.03 -22.26 -23.14
N HIS A 393 -7.27 -22.65 -21.90
CA HIS A 393 -8.57 -22.65 -21.27
C HIS A 393 -8.61 -21.57 -20.18
N GLU A 394 -9.59 -20.68 -20.25
CA GLU A 394 -9.82 -19.63 -19.26
C GLU A 394 -10.64 -20.16 -18.08
N ALA A 395 -10.18 -19.90 -16.86
CA ALA A 395 -10.90 -20.20 -15.64
C ALA A 395 -11.70 -18.98 -15.16
N ASP A 396 -12.79 -19.23 -14.43
CA ASP A 396 -13.56 -18.14 -13.82
C ASP A 396 -12.83 -17.56 -12.61
N THR A 397 -12.43 -16.29 -12.74
CA THR A 397 -11.71 -15.53 -11.71
C THR A 397 -12.62 -14.60 -10.88
N THR A 398 -13.92 -14.56 -11.18
CA THR A 398 -14.90 -13.74 -10.44
C THR A 398 -15.13 -14.27 -9.03
N GLU A 399 -15.45 -13.38 -8.09
CA GLU A 399 -15.61 -13.77 -6.69
C GLU A 399 -16.88 -14.58 -6.41
N ASP A 400 -17.91 -14.38 -7.23
CA ASP A 400 -19.23 -14.99 -7.15
C ASP A 400 -19.42 -16.15 -8.13
N GLN A 401 -18.38 -16.45 -8.92
CA GLN A 401 -18.38 -17.51 -9.95
C GLN A 401 -19.46 -17.28 -11.02
N SER A 402 -19.56 -16.03 -11.49
CA SER A 402 -20.50 -15.57 -12.51
C SER A 402 -19.96 -15.67 -13.94
N GLY A 403 -18.67 -16.01 -14.11
CA GLY A 403 -18.01 -16.15 -15.40
C GLY A 403 -18.36 -17.45 -16.12
N SER A 404 -17.98 -17.54 -17.39
CA SER A 404 -18.09 -18.79 -18.15
C SER A 404 -17.05 -19.80 -17.68
N GLY A 405 -17.49 -21.02 -17.38
CA GLY A 405 -16.57 -22.14 -17.12
C GLY A 405 -15.86 -22.63 -18.39
N PHE A 406 -14.87 -23.50 -18.19
CA PHE A 406 -14.17 -24.20 -19.26
C PHE A 406 -14.65 -25.66 -19.38
N ASP A 407 -14.28 -26.33 -20.49
CA ASP A 407 -14.61 -27.73 -20.71
C ASP A 407 -13.86 -28.64 -19.72
N LYS A 408 -14.63 -29.42 -18.95
CA LYS A 408 -14.14 -30.37 -17.94
C LYS A 408 -14.26 -31.82 -18.38
N THR A 409 -14.69 -32.08 -19.61
CA THR A 409 -14.97 -33.43 -20.10
C THR A 409 -13.72 -34.17 -20.59
N SER A 410 -12.66 -33.44 -20.98
CA SER A 410 -11.42 -34.03 -21.46
C SER A 410 -10.76 -34.91 -20.38
N PRO A 411 -10.31 -36.14 -20.73
CA PRO A 411 -9.54 -36.97 -19.79
C PRO A 411 -8.20 -36.31 -19.40
N THR A 412 -7.65 -35.45 -20.27
CA THR A 412 -6.45 -34.67 -19.99
C THR A 412 -6.68 -33.70 -18.83
N TRP A 413 -7.86 -33.07 -18.77
CA TRP A 413 -8.24 -32.23 -17.65
C TRP A 413 -8.30 -33.02 -16.34
N THR A 414 -8.94 -34.19 -16.33
CA THR A 414 -9.01 -35.03 -15.12
C THR A 414 -7.62 -35.40 -14.61
N ALA A 415 -6.69 -35.74 -15.51
CA ALA A 415 -5.30 -36.02 -15.13
C ALA A 415 -4.60 -34.78 -14.55
N LEU A 416 -4.77 -33.61 -15.17
CA LEU A 416 -4.19 -32.35 -14.69
C LEU A 416 -4.77 -31.94 -13.32
N ALA A 417 -6.08 -32.07 -13.15
CA ALA A 417 -6.79 -31.81 -11.90
C ALA A 417 -6.29 -32.71 -10.76
N ASN A 418 -6.07 -34.01 -11.06
CA ASN A 418 -5.49 -34.94 -10.09
C ASN A 418 -4.07 -34.52 -9.69
N VAL A 419 -3.22 -34.12 -10.64
CA VAL A 419 -1.87 -33.60 -10.33
C VAL A 419 -1.95 -32.37 -9.42
N ALA A 420 -2.82 -31.41 -9.74
CA ALA A 420 -2.99 -30.17 -8.97
C ALA A 420 -3.58 -30.40 -7.56
N GLY A 421 -4.47 -31.39 -7.41
CA GLY A 421 -5.07 -31.77 -6.14
C GLY A 421 -4.13 -32.57 -5.23
N LEU A 422 -3.40 -33.53 -5.80
CA LEU A 422 -2.52 -34.46 -5.06
C LEU A 422 -1.14 -33.87 -4.73
N CYS A 423 -0.50 -33.21 -5.70
CA CYS A 423 0.82 -32.61 -5.53
C CYS A 423 0.70 -31.21 -4.89
N ASN A 424 0.03 -31.12 -3.74
CA ASN A 424 -0.32 -29.85 -3.10
C ASN A 424 -0.43 -30.05 -1.58
N ARG A 425 0.15 -29.12 -0.79
CA ARG A 425 0.15 -29.18 0.68
C ARG A 425 -0.91 -28.26 1.31
N ALA A 426 -1.52 -27.37 0.54
CA ALA A 426 -2.57 -26.49 1.04
C ALA A 426 -3.78 -27.29 1.54
N VAL A 427 -4.36 -26.85 2.64
CA VAL A 427 -5.58 -27.40 3.25
C VAL A 427 -6.51 -26.26 3.69
N PHE A 428 -7.83 -26.48 3.65
CA PHE A 428 -8.78 -25.55 4.24
C PHE A 428 -8.72 -25.60 5.77
N ILE A 429 -8.85 -24.43 6.40
CA ILE A 429 -8.98 -24.34 7.86
C ILE A 429 -10.33 -24.95 8.28
N PRO A 430 -10.38 -25.78 9.35
CA PRO A 430 -11.64 -26.38 9.82
C PRO A 430 -12.69 -25.33 10.20
N GLY A 431 -13.98 -25.69 10.09
CA GLY A 431 -15.10 -24.87 10.56
C GLY A 431 -15.64 -23.84 9.57
N GLN A 432 -15.24 -23.90 8.29
CA GLN A 432 -15.61 -22.90 7.26
C GLN A 432 -16.55 -23.45 6.18
N GLN A 433 -17.40 -24.42 6.50
CA GLN A 433 -18.26 -25.09 5.51
C GLN A 433 -19.31 -24.14 4.89
N ASP A 434 -19.83 -23.20 5.68
CA ASP A 434 -20.84 -22.21 5.26
C ASP A 434 -20.26 -21.04 4.45
N VAL A 435 -18.93 -20.93 4.38
CA VAL A 435 -18.25 -19.86 3.63
C VAL A 435 -18.04 -20.32 2.17
N PRO A 436 -18.27 -19.46 1.16
CA PRO A 436 -17.95 -19.77 -0.24
C PRO A 436 -16.50 -20.22 -0.42
N ILE A 437 -16.26 -21.24 -1.25
CA ILE A 437 -14.95 -21.92 -1.41
C ILE A 437 -13.80 -20.92 -1.62
N LEU A 438 -14.01 -19.92 -2.47
CA LEU A 438 -13.02 -18.89 -2.78
C LEU A 438 -12.63 -18.03 -1.57
N ARG A 439 -13.56 -17.79 -0.64
CA ARG A 439 -13.37 -16.99 0.58
C ARG A 439 -12.95 -17.82 1.80
N ARG A 440 -12.87 -19.14 1.69
CA ARG A 440 -12.33 -19.99 2.76
C ARG A 440 -10.84 -19.72 2.96
N ASP A 441 -10.42 -19.66 4.21
CA ASP A 441 -9.02 -19.59 4.58
C ASP A 441 -8.33 -20.93 4.39
N THR A 442 -7.06 -20.85 4.02
CA THR A 442 -6.24 -21.98 3.64
C THR A 442 -4.91 -21.90 4.36
N ALA A 443 -4.46 -23.02 4.92
CA ALA A 443 -3.10 -23.17 5.41
C ALA A 443 -2.23 -23.71 4.28
N GLY A 444 -1.34 -22.88 3.73
CA GLY A 444 -0.47 -23.17 2.60
C GLY A 444 -0.03 -21.88 1.91
N ASP A 445 0.90 -21.95 0.96
CA ASP A 445 1.29 -20.79 0.17
C ASP A 445 0.15 -20.35 -0.78
N ALA A 446 0.23 -19.12 -1.30
CA ALA A 446 -0.81 -18.52 -2.12
C ALA A 446 -1.08 -19.29 -3.42
N SER A 447 -0.04 -19.84 -4.06
CA SER A 447 -0.16 -20.60 -5.31
C SER A 447 -0.81 -21.96 -5.07
N GLU A 448 -0.40 -22.68 -4.02
CA GLU A 448 -1.01 -23.94 -3.61
C GLU A 448 -2.47 -23.77 -3.17
N SER A 449 -2.76 -22.68 -2.47
CA SER A 449 -4.10 -22.31 -2.04
C SER A 449 -5.01 -22.01 -3.24
N ALA A 450 -4.48 -21.32 -4.26
CA ALA A 450 -5.21 -21.06 -5.50
C ALA A 450 -5.57 -22.36 -6.25
N LEU A 451 -4.62 -23.29 -6.35
CA LEU A 451 -4.84 -24.60 -6.96
C LEU A 451 -5.88 -25.41 -6.17
N LEU A 452 -5.77 -25.44 -4.83
CA LEU A 452 -6.72 -26.14 -3.97
C LEU A 452 -8.15 -25.64 -4.22
N LYS A 453 -8.35 -24.31 -4.21
CA LYS A 453 -9.66 -23.69 -4.46
C LYS A 453 -10.19 -24.00 -5.87
N CYS A 454 -9.33 -23.96 -6.89
CA CYS A 454 -9.70 -24.28 -8.26
C CYS A 454 -10.21 -25.72 -8.42
N ILE A 455 -9.52 -26.70 -7.81
CA ILE A 455 -9.92 -28.11 -7.89
C ILE A 455 -11.17 -28.36 -7.05
N GLU A 456 -11.28 -27.76 -5.87
CA GLU A 456 -12.47 -27.86 -5.01
C GLU A 456 -13.74 -27.37 -5.74
N LEU A 457 -13.64 -26.26 -6.50
CA LEU A 457 -14.71 -25.73 -7.33
C LEU A 457 -15.03 -26.59 -8.56
N SER A 458 -13.99 -27.15 -9.20
CA SER A 458 -14.14 -27.76 -10.52
C SER A 458 -14.45 -29.25 -10.47
N CYS A 459 -13.92 -29.95 -9.48
CA CYS A 459 -13.88 -31.41 -9.39
C CYS A 459 -14.50 -31.95 -8.08
N GLY A 460 -14.91 -31.08 -7.17
CA GLY A 460 -15.46 -31.46 -5.86
C GLY A 460 -14.39 -31.62 -4.78
N CYS A 461 -14.73 -32.30 -3.69
CA CYS A 461 -13.94 -32.33 -2.46
C CYS A 461 -12.52 -32.91 -2.68
N VAL A 462 -11.49 -32.06 -2.57
CA VAL A 462 -10.08 -32.45 -2.72
C VAL A 462 -9.63 -33.37 -1.59
N ARG A 463 -10.24 -33.26 -0.41
CA ARG A 463 -9.94 -34.16 0.71
C ARG A 463 -10.27 -35.61 0.36
N THR A 464 -11.45 -35.86 -0.21
CA THR A 464 -11.84 -37.20 -0.68
C THR A 464 -10.89 -37.74 -1.74
N LEU A 465 -10.43 -36.89 -2.67
CA LEU A 465 -9.43 -37.24 -3.68
C LEU A 465 -8.08 -37.66 -3.08
N ARG A 466 -7.62 -36.95 -2.04
CA ARG A 466 -6.37 -37.26 -1.34
C ARG A 466 -6.49 -38.51 -0.46
N ASP A 467 -7.66 -38.75 0.10
CA ASP A 467 -7.94 -39.92 0.93
C ASP A 467 -8.04 -41.21 0.08
N SER A 468 -8.58 -41.14 -1.15
CA SER A 468 -8.62 -42.28 -2.08
C SER A 468 -7.26 -42.63 -2.69
N MET A 469 -6.37 -41.65 -2.85
CA MET A 469 -4.99 -41.82 -3.35
C MET A 469 -3.94 -41.42 -2.30
N PRO A 470 -3.72 -42.25 -1.27
CA PRO A 470 -2.87 -41.88 -0.14
C PRO A 470 -1.42 -41.70 -0.57
N LYS A 471 -0.82 -40.62 -0.06
CA LYS A 471 0.57 -40.20 -0.31
C LYS A 471 1.53 -41.13 0.43
N VAL A 472 2.50 -41.69 -0.30
CA VAL A 472 3.55 -42.59 0.23
C VAL A 472 4.85 -41.82 0.49
N VAL A 473 5.26 -40.99 -0.48
CA VAL A 473 6.50 -40.20 -0.42
C VAL A 473 6.21 -38.80 -0.99
N GLU A 474 6.85 -37.79 -0.43
CA GLU A 474 6.85 -36.43 -0.95
C GLU A 474 8.26 -35.84 -0.90
N ILE A 475 8.59 -35.07 -1.94
CA ILE A 475 9.71 -34.14 -1.93
C ILE A 475 9.09 -32.75 -2.03
N PRO A 476 9.16 -31.95 -0.94
CA PRO A 476 8.60 -30.61 -0.95
C PRO A 476 9.35 -29.72 -1.94
N PHE A 477 8.72 -28.61 -2.32
CA PHE A 477 9.36 -27.63 -3.18
C PHE A 477 10.69 -27.14 -2.57
N ASN A 478 11.75 -27.11 -3.38
CA ASN A 478 13.04 -26.55 -3.02
C ASN A 478 13.48 -25.61 -4.15
N SER A 479 13.94 -24.41 -3.81
CA SER A 479 14.44 -23.39 -4.75
C SER A 479 15.60 -23.87 -5.63
N THR A 480 16.39 -24.83 -5.15
CA THR A 480 17.48 -25.45 -5.91
C THR A 480 16.94 -26.36 -7.01
N ASN A 481 15.93 -27.17 -6.67
CA ASN A 481 15.37 -28.16 -7.59
C ASN A 481 14.28 -27.55 -8.50
N LYS A 482 13.59 -26.51 -8.03
CA LYS A 482 12.47 -25.80 -8.69
C LYS A 482 11.27 -26.68 -9.07
N TYR A 483 11.09 -27.81 -8.37
CA TYR A 483 9.92 -28.65 -8.48
C TYR A 483 9.53 -29.26 -7.13
N GLN A 484 8.29 -29.72 -7.04
CA GLN A 484 7.72 -30.54 -5.99
C GLN A 484 7.22 -31.84 -6.62
N LEU A 485 7.35 -32.96 -5.91
CA LEU A 485 6.80 -34.24 -6.36
C LEU A 485 6.22 -35.03 -5.21
N SER A 486 5.23 -35.86 -5.51
CA SER A 486 4.69 -36.84 -4.57
C SER A 486 4.32 -38.14 -5.27
N VAL A 487 4.40 -39.23 -4.52
CA VAL A 487 4.08 -40.59 -4.98
C VAL A 487 2.89 -41.09 -4.19
N HIS A 488 1.87 -41.57 -4.89
CA HIS A 488 0.57 -41.97 -4.34
C HIS A 488 0.25 -43.41 -4.72
N LYS A 489 -0.54 -44.09 -3.88
CA LYS A 489 -1.10 -45.41 -4.23
C LYS A 489 -2.36 -45.23 -5.09
N LEU A 490 -2.53 -46.09 -6.08
CA LEU A 490 -3.74 -46.16 -6.89
C LEU A 490 -4.74 -47.13 -6.25
N GLU A 491 -6.01 -46.75 -6.24
CA GLU A 491 -7.10 -47.58 -5.70
C GLU A 491 -7.30 -48.86 -6.52
N ASP A 492 -7.25 -48.75 -7.85
CA ASP A 492 -7.50 -49.85 -8.79
C ASP A 492 -6.32 -50.84 -8.94
N SER A 493 -5.13 -50.52 -8.42
CA SER A 493 -3.93 -51.33 -8.62
C SER A 493 -2.94 -51.14 -7.47
N PRO A 494 -3.03 -51.96 -6.40
CA PRO A 494 -2.25 -51.76 -5.17
C PRO A 494 -0.72 -51.89 -5.34
N ASN A 495 -0.25 -52.52 -6.44
CA ASN A 495 1.16 -52.62 -6.78
C ASN A 495 1.67 -51.48 -7.67
N SER A 496 0.78 -50.64 -8.19
CA SER A 496 1.13 -49.53 -9.07
C SER A 496 1.10 -48.21 -8.29
N HIS A 497 2.15 -47.41 -8.46
CA HIS A 497 2.28 -46.11 -7.81
C HIS A 497 2.15 -45.00 -8.86
N LEU A 498 1.40 -43.94 -8.52
CA LEU A 498 1.29 -42.74 -9.31
C LEU A 498 2.28 -41.70 -8.79
N LEU A 499 3.25 -41.31 -9.63
CA LEU A 499 4.11 -40.17 -9.36
C LEU A 499 3.51 -38.93 -10.02
N VAL A 500 3.30 -37.88 -9.24
CA VAL A 500 2.87 -36.56 -9.71
C VAL A 500 3.92 -35.52 -9.38
N MET A 501 4.10 -34.53 -10.25
CA MET A 501 5.04 -33.44 -10.03
C MET A 501 4.53 -32.13 -10.60
N LYS A 502 4.92 -31.02 -9.98
CA LYS A 502 4.70 -29.65 -10.45
C LYS A 502 5.95 -28.81 -10.19
N GLY A 503 6.16 -27.74 -10.95
CA GLY A 503 7.34 -26.90 -10.82
C GLY A 503 7.41 -25.85 -11.91
N ALA A 504 8.58 -25.21 -12.04
CA ALA A 504 8.81 -24.23 -13.10
C ALA A 504 8.62 -24.88 -14.49
N PRO A 505 7.85 -24.26 -15.41
CA PRO A 505 7.45 -24.89 -16.68
C PRO A 505 8.62 -25.48 -17.47
N GLU A 506 9.72 -24.73 -17.60
CA GLU A 506 10.93 -25.14 -18.30
C GLU A 506 11.58 -26.37 -17.65
N ARG A 507 11.56 -26.45 -16.31
CA ARG A 507 12.14 -27.57 -15.55
C ARG A 507 11.32 -28.85 -15.65
N ILE A 508 10.00 -28.73 -15.74
CA ILE A 508 9.11 -29.86 -15.96
C ILE A 508 9.27 -30.38 -17.40
N LEU A 509 9.32 -29.48 -18.38
CA LEU A 509 9.48 -29.83 -19.78
C LEU A 509 10.81 -30.53 -20.07
N ASP A 510 11.92 -30.03 -19.52
CA ASP A 510 13.25 -30.65 -19.66
C ASP A 510 13.28 -32.09 -19.14
N ARG A 511 12.59 -32.36 -18.02
CA ARG A 511 12.52 -33.70 -17.41
C ARG A 511 11.63 -34.66 -18.19
N TYR A 512 10.60 -34.13 -18.86
CA TYR A 512 9.74 -34.90 -19.76
C TYR A 512 10.49 -35.30 -21.04
N LEU A 513 11.16 -34.34 -21.69
CA LEU A 513 11.89 -34.55 -22.94
C LEU A 513 13.09 -35.49 -22.77
N ASN A 514 13.85 -35.38 -21.68
CA ASN A 514 15.00 -36.25 -21.42
C ASN A 514 14.63 -37.73 -21.18
N LYS A 515 13.34 -38.04 -20.93
CA LYS A 515 12.87 -39.41 -20.72
C LYS A 515 12.32 -40.07 -22.00
N ILE A 516 12.00 -39.26 -23.02
CA ILE A 516 11.47 -39.73 -24.31
C ILE A 516 12.55 -39.72 -25.41
N LEU A 517 13.61 -38.92 -25.26
CA LEU A 517 14.67 -38.79 -26.26
C LEU A 517 15.95 -39.54 -25.87
N HIS A 518 16.05 -40.80 -26.34
CA HIS A 518 17.27 -41.22 -27.03
C HIS A 518 17.44 -40.35 -28.30
N PRO A 519 18.66 -40.10 -28.78
CA PRO A 519 19.08 -38.80 -29.27
C PRO A 519 18.56 -38.49 -30.69
N ASP A 520 17.45 -37.75 -30.78
CA ASP A 520 17.00 -37.14 -32.05
C ASP A 520 16.68 -35.64 -31.91
N LEU A 521 17.22 -34.98 -30.87
CA LEU A 521 17.06 -33.53 -30.68
C LEU A 521 18.36 -32.75 -30.90
N SER A 522 19.09 -33.08 -31.96
CA SER A 522 20.11 -32.20 -32.53
C SER A 522 19.59 -31.55 -33.82
N LEU A 523 18.44 -30.87 -33.80
CA LEU A 523 17.96 -30.09 -34.97
C LEU A 523 16.76 -29.14 -34.69
N CYS A 524 16.70 -28.47 -33.54
CA CYS A 524 15.66 -27.44 -33.31
C CYS A 524 15.99 -26.04 -33.86
N VAL A 525 17.14 -25.85 -34.53
CA VAL A 525 17.52 -24.55 -35.12
C VAL A 525 16.92 -24.34 -36.53
N CYS A 526 16.43 -25.39 -37.21
CA CYS A 526 16.07 -25.29 -38.63
C CYS A 526 14.55 -25.24 -38.95
N ARG A 527 13.67 -24.98 -37.97
CA ARG A 527 12.21 -25.10 -38.21
C ARG A 527 11.38 -23.84 -38.01
N ASN A 528 12.00 -22.67 -37.83
CA ASN A 528 11.27 -21.41 -37.93
C ASN A 528 11.11 -21.02 -39.40
N ARG A 529 10.09 -21.58 -40.06
CA ARG A 529 9.80 -21.31 -41.48
C ARG A 529 9.57 -19.82 -41.75
N ILE A 530 9.04 -19.08 -40.78
CA ILE A 530 8.80 -17.64 -40.88
C ILE A 530 10.13 -16.88 -40.88
N LEU A 531 11.07 -17.26 -40.00
CA LEU A 531 12.40 -16.64 -39.97
C LEU A 531 13.19 -16.95 -41.25
N ILE A 532 13.21 -18.20 -41.70
CA ILE A 532 13.91 -18.61 -42.94
C ILE A 532 13.29 -17.90 -44.16
N PHE A 533 11.96 -17.81 -44.22
CA PHE A 533 11.28 -17.07 -45.28
C PHE A 533 11.59 -15.57 -45.23
N GLY A 534 11.59 -14.96 -44.04
CA GLY A 534 11.96 -13.55 -43.85
C GLY A 534 13.38 -13.26 -44.32
N LEU A 535 14.34 -14.10 -43.92
CA LEU A 535 15.75 -13.95 -44.32
C LEU A 535 15.93 -14.09 -45.83
N PHE A 536 15.22 -15.02 -46.46
CA PHE A 536 15.27 -15.21 -47.91
C PHE A 536 14.61 -14.05 -48.65
N ALA A 537 13.46 -13.57 -48.18
CA ALA A 537 12.74 -12.44 -48.78
C ALA A 537 13.53 -11.14 -48.67
N GLU A 538 14.14 -10.87 -47.50
CA GLU A 538 14.96 -9.68 -47.27
C GLU A 538 16.23 -9.70 -48.12
N THR A 539 16.90 -10.85 -48.20
CA THR A 539 18.07 -11.03 -49.08
C THR A 539 17.69 -10.87 -50.56
N ALA A 540 16.54 -11.41 -50.98
CA ALA A 540 16.06 -11.29 -52.36
C ALA A 540 15.69 -9.84 -52.70
N LEU A 541 15.05 -9.11 -51.78
CA LEU A 541 14.72 -7.70 -51.95
C LEU A 541 16.00 -6.84 -52.02
N ALA A 542 16.96 -7.09 -51.13
CA ALA A 542 18.25 -6.40 -51.15
C ALA A 542 19.01 -6.65 -52.46
N ALA A 543 18.99 -7.88 -52.97
CA ALA A 543 19.58 -8.22 -54.26
C ALA A 543 18.86 -7.54 -55.43
N PHE A 544 17.52 -7.51 -55.42
CA PHE A 544 16.73 -6.80 -56.44
C PHE A 544 17.06 -5.30 -56.46
N LEU A 545 17.02 -4.64 -55.30
CA LEU A 545 17.32 -3.20 -55.20
C LEU A 545 18.75 -2.85 -55.60
N SER A 546 19.71 -3.75 -55.33
CA SER A 546 21.14 -3.50 -55.59
C SER A 546 21.59 -3.85 -57.02
N TYR A 547 20.93 -4.82 -57.68
CA TYR A 547 21.41 -5.39 -58.95
C TYR A 547 20.41 -5.30 -60.10
N CYS A 548 19.16 -4.88 -59.88
CA CYS A 548 18.24 -4.68 -61.00
C CYS A 548 18.51 -3.36 -61.75
N PRO A 549 18.62 -3.39 -63.08
CA PRO A 549 18.87 -2.20 -63.89
C PRO A 549 17.71 -1.20 -63.79
N GLY A 550 18.01 0.09 -63.56
CA GLY A 550 17.03 1.16 -63.36
C GLY A 550 16.89 1.62 -61.90
N MET A 551 17.32 0.81 -60.92
CA MET A 551 17.31 1.18 -59.50
C MET A 551 18.40 2.19 -59.12
N ASP A 552 19.46 2.27 -59.93
CA ASP A 552 20.53 3.26 -59.86
C ASP A 552 20.05 4.68 -60.21
N VAL A 553 19.07 4.79 -61.10
CA VAL A 553 18.45 6.07 -61.45
C VAL A 553 17.34 6.45 -60.46
N ALA A 554 16.52 5.47 -60.03
CA ALA A 554 15.38 5.72 -59.16
C ALA A 554 15.76 6.00 -57.69
N LEU A 555 16.70 5.24 -57.12
CA LEU A 555 17.06 5.32 -55.69
C LEU A 555 18.55 5.63 -55.44
N ARG A 556 19.34 5.90 -56.49
CA ARG A 556 20.81 6.11 -56.39
C ARG A 556 21.56 4.97 -55.68
N MET A 557 21.05 3.74 -55.77
CA MET A 557 21.73 2.55 -55.26
C MET A 557 22.71 1.99 -56.29
N TYR A 558 23.87 1.52 -55.85
CA TYR A 558 24.92 0.96 -56.71
C TYR A 558 25.16 -0.52 -56.38
N PRO A 559 25.49 -1.35 -57.38
CA PRO A 559 25.75 -2.77 -57.15
C PRO A 559 26.96 -2.98 -56.25
N LEU A 560 26.80 -3.79 -55.20
CA LEU A 560 27.87 -4.12 -54.27
C LEU A 560 28.92 -4.96 -54.98
N LYS A 561 30.21 -4.62 -54.80
CA LYS A 561 31.33 -5.43 -55.29
C LYS A 561 31.34 -6.77 -54.56
N VAL A 562 31.68 -7.85 -55.28
CA VAL A 562 31.74 -9.21 -54.71
C VAL A 562 32.65 -9.30 -53.48
N SER A 563 33.73 -8.51 -53.42
CA SER A 563 34.62 -8.44 -52.25
C SER A 563 33.92 -7.99 -50.96
N TRP A 564 32.85 -7.20 -51.05
CA TRP A 564 32.16 -6.65 -49.87
C TRP A 564 31.19 -7.65 -49.23
N TRP A 565 30.73 -8.65 -49.99
CA TRP A 565 29.94 -9.76 -49.44
C TRP A 565 30.72 -10.57 -48.39
N PHE A 566 32.05 -10.60 -48.51
CA PHE A 566 32.91 -11.36 -47.60
C PHE A 566 33.40 -10.56 -46.39
N CYS A 567 33.05 -9.27 -46.26
CA CYS A 567 33.48 -8.45 -45.11
C CYS A 567 32.95 -9.00 -43.76
N ALA A 568 31.79 -9.66 -43.74
CA ALA A 568 31.21 -10.23 -42.53
C ALA A 568 31.77 -11.62 -42.17
N PHE A 569 32.48 -12.28 -43.10
CA PHE A 569 32.95 -13.65 -42.94
C PHE A 569 34.01 -13.82 -41.83
N PRO A 570 34.99 -12.90 -41.67
CA PRO A 570 35.90 -12.95 -40.53
C PRO A 570 35.18 -12.83 -39.19
N TYR A 571 34.12 -12.02 -39.12
CA TYR A 571 33.34 -11.82 -37.90
C TYR A 571 32.49 -13.04 -37.55
N SER A 572 31.86 -13.67 -38.55
CA SER A 572 31.09 -14.90 -38.32
C SER A 572 31.96 -16.08 -37.86
N ILE A 573 33.17 -16.23 -38.43
CA ILE A 573 34.15 -17.22 -37.98
C ILE A 573 34.57 -16.93 -36.53
N LEU A 574 34.81 -15.65 -36.19
CA LEU A 574 35.23 -15.27 -34.84
C LEU A 574 34.14 -15.56 -33.81
N ILE A 575 32.87 -15.24 -34.11
CA ILE A 575 31.72 -15.58 -33.24
C ILE A 575 31.61 -17.10 -33.06
N PHE A 576 31.71 -17.86 -34.16
CA PHE A 576 31.58 -19.32 -34.10
C PHE A 576 32.69 -19.95 -33.25
N VAL A 577 33.93 -19.50 -33.44
CA VAL A 577 35.08 -19.96 -32.66
C VAL A 577 34.93 -19.57 -31.18
N TYR A 578 34.51 -18.34 -30.91
CA TYR A 578 34.24 -17.88 -29.54
C TYR A 578 33.19 -18.75 -28.84
N ASP A 579 32.08 -19.05 -29.51
CA ASP A 579 30.98 -19.83 -28.94
C ASP A 579 31.37 -21.30 -28.69
N GLU A 580 32.12 -21.92 -29.61
CA GLU A 580 32.62 -23.28 -29.41
C GLU A 580 33.70 -23.37 -28.32
N ILE A 581 34.59 -22.37 -28.22
CA ILE A 581 35.55 -22.28 -27.11
C ILE A 581 34.82 -22.10 -25.78
N ARG A 582 33.81 -21.23 -25.73
CA ARG A 582 32.97 -21.03 -24.53
C ARG A 582 32.31 -22.34 -24.09
N LYS A 583 31.65 -23.06 -25.02
CA LYS A 583 31.03 -24.36 -24.75
C LYS A 583 32.04 -25.41 -24.28
N LEU A 584 33.23 -25.45 -24.87
CA LEU A 584 34.29 -26.38 -24.46
C LEU A 584 34.77 -26.10 -23.03
N ILE A 585 34.92 -24.83 -22.66
CA ILE A 585 35.32 -24.41 -21.31
C ILE A 585 34.25 -24.80 -20.29
N LEU A 586 32.97 -24.54 -20.58
CA LEU A 586 31.84 -24.90 -19.72
C LEU A 586 31.75 -26.43 -19.50
N ARG A 587 31.99 -27.24 -20.54
CA ARG A 587 32.00 -28.72 -20.41
C ARG A 587 33.16 -29.25 -19.59
N ARG A 588 34.32 -28.58 -19.60
CA ARG A 588 35.51 -29.03 -18.86
C ARG A 588 35.55 -28.54 -17.41
N ARG A 589 34.91 -27.43 -17.07
CA ARG A 589 34.84 -26.87 -15.70
C ARG A 589 33.44 -26.29 -15.41
N PRO A 590 32.44 -27.13 -15.11
CA PRO A 590 31.16 -26.65 -14.60
C PRO A 590 31.36 -25.95 -13.24
N GLY A 591 30.80 -24.74 -13.08
CA GLY A 591 30.89 -23.86 -11.91
C GLY A 591 31.98 -22.78 -11.97
N GLY A 592 32.65 -22.60 -13.11
CA GLY A 592 33.76 -21.64 -13.26
C GLY A 592 33.34 -20.19 -13.54
N TRP A 593 34.31 -19.27 -13.50
CA TRP A 593 34.10 -17.84 -13.76
C TRP A 593 33.39 -17.54 -15.09
N VAL A 594 33.69 -18.31 -16.16
CA VAL A 594 33.01 -18.16 -17.46
C VAL A 594 31.52 -18.48 -17.38
N GLU A 595 31.11 -19.42 -16.53
CA GLU A 595 29.68 -19.72 -16.32
C GLU A 595 29.00 -18.59 -15.55
N MET A 596 29.66 -17.97 -14.57
CA MET A 596 29.10 -16.85 -13.80
C MET A 596 28.95 -15.56 -14.61
N GLU A 597 29.88 -15.28 -15.54
CA GLU A 597 29.87 -14.05 -16.36
C GLU A 597 29.02 -14.17 -17.64
N SER A 598 28.95 -15.37 -18.25
CA SER A 598 28.26 -15.55 -19.55
C SER A 598 26.82 -16.06 -19.45
N TYR A 599 26.32 -16.32 -18.23
CA TYR A 599 24.90 -16.56 -17.95
C TYR A 599 24.19 -15.22 -17.70
N TYR A 600 23.78 -14.56 -18.79
CA TYR A 600 22.67 -13.60 -18.80
C TYR A 600 21.47 -14.23 -19.49
#